data_AF-A0A848M2P9-F1
#
_entry.id   AF-A0A848M2P9-F1
#
_cell.length_a   1.000
_cell.length_b   1.000
_cell.length_c   1.000
_cell.angle_alpha   90.00
_cell.angle_beta   90.00
_cell.angle_gamma   90.00
#
_symmetry.space_group_name_H-M   'P 1'
#
loop_
_entity.id
_entity.type
_entity.pdbx_description
1 polymer ?
#
loop_
_entity_poly.entity_id
_entity_poly.type
_entity_poly.pdbx_seq_one_letter_code
_entity_poly.pdbx_strand_id
1 'polypeptide(L)'
;MGKAVQAMWTRMQQMPGNDIRIKGDTPASLLGRAILDSKRVTNEQLIAMSKVSLDQLATDPATRQKVLDKVPNARELPVHKFTVAMLSAATGIDPRKLSEACPDLGLTGAPNTPLLYAAKTERMQRSTALHDFTDYLRGAGIKGLNKAVWGVEDRILSALVSAVGGGRY
;
A
#
# COMPACT_ATOMS: atom_id res chain seq x y z
N MET A 1 -20.62 2.29 -10.77
CA MET A 1 -19.71 2.54 -9.64
C MET A 1 -19.74 1.41 -8.60
N GLY A 2 -20.94 0.96 -8.18
CA GLY A 2 -21.09 -0.13 -7.19
C GLY A 2 -20.33 -1.42 -7.53
N LYS A 3 -20.21 -1.82 -8.81
CA LYS A 3 -19.52 -3.08 -9.18
C LYS A 3 -18.01 -3.09 -8.89
N ALA A 4 -17.30 -1.98 -9.09
CA ALA A 4 -15.84 -1.93 -8.87
C ALA A 4 -15.51 -1.92 -7.37
N VAL A 5 -16.23 -1.10 -6.59
CA VAL A 5 -16.12 -1.07 -5.13
C VAL A 5 -16.55 -2.41 -4.53
N GLN A 6 -17.63 -3.01 -5.02
CA GLN A 6 -18.07 -4.33 -4.58
C GLN A 6 -17.01 -5.40 -4.89
N ALA A 7 -16.41 -5.38 -6.09
CA ALA A 7 -15.35 -6.32 -6.44
C ALA A 7 -14.13 -6.15 -5.54
N MET A 8 -13.70 -4.91 -5.25
CA MET A 8 -12.64 -4.65 -4.27
C MET A 8 -13.01 -5.19 -2.89
N TRP A 9 -14.23 -4.92 -2.43
CA TRP A 9 -14.73 -5.40 -1.13
C TRP A 9 -14.76 -6.93 -1.02
N THR A 10 -15.28 -7.61 -2.04
CA THR A 10 -15.30 -9.07 -2.09
C THR A 10 -13.89 -9.65 -2.08
N ARG A 11 -12.95 -9.09 -2.86
CA ARG A 11 -11.55 -9.51 -2.83
C ARG A 11 -10.93 -9.32 -1.45
N MET A 12 -11.24 -8.22 -0.77
CA MET A 12 -10.71 -7.97 0.57
C MET A 12 -11.10 -9.04 1.59
N GLN A 13 -12.34 -9.54 1.52
CA GLN A 13 -12.80 -10.53 2.48
C GLN A 13 -12.19 -11.91 2.26
N GLN A 14 -11.65 -12.19 1.07
CA GLN A 14 -11.21 -13.53 0.66
C GLN A 14 -9.70 -13.66 0.53
N MET A 15 -8.94 -12.56 0.66
CA MET A 15 -7.49 -12.58 0.42
C MET A 15 -6.70 -13.14 1.61
N PRO A 16 -5.57 -13.82 1.35
CA PRO A 16 -4.59 -14.17 2.38
C PRO A 16 -4.14 -12.94 3.16
N GLY A 17 -4.12 -13.02 4.49
CA GLY A 17 -3.73 -11.92 5.37
C GLY A 17 -4.85 -10.91 5.68
N ASN A 18 -6.10 -11.21 5.32
CA ASN A 18 -7.29 -10.43 5.68
C ASN A 18 -7.52 -10.32 7.21
N ASP A 19 -6.94 -11.24 7.99
CA ASP A 19 -7.02 -11.35 9.44
C ASP A 19 -5.88 -10.62 10.17
N ILE A 20 -4.84 -10.18 9.47
CA ILE A 20 -3.73 -9.43 10.04
C ILE A 20 -4.25 -8.12 10.64
N ARG A 21 -3.84 -7.82 11.87
CA ARG A 21 -4.19 -6.59 12.57
C ARG A 21 -2.97 -5.73 12.82
N ILE A 22 -3.08 -4.44 12.48
CA ILE A 22 -2.07 -3.42 12.80
C ILE A 22 -2.80 -2.23 13.40
N LYS A 23 -2.53 -1.92 14.68
CA LYS A 23 -3.22 -0.84 15.42
C LYS A 23 -4.75 -1.00 15.36
N GLY A 24 -5.23 -2.23 15.51
CA GLY A 24 -6.66 -2.58 15.48
C GLY A 24 -7.29 -2.64 14.08
N ASP A 25 -6.62 -2.11 13.06
CA ASP A 25 -7.10 -2.14 11.67
C ASP A 25 -6.77 -3.48 10.99
N THR A 26 -7.71 -4.00 10.20
CA THR A 26 -7.44 -5.04 9.18
C THR A 26 -7.16 -4.36 7.83
N PRO A 27 -6.63 -5.07 6.81
CA PRO A 27 -6.49 -4.48 5.48
C PRO A 27 -7.81 -3.93 4.95
N ALA A 28 -8.91 -4.64 5.22
CA ALA A 28 -10.24 -4.23 4.80
C ALA A 28 -10.75 -2.97 5.52
N SER A 29 -10.57 -2.88 6.84
CA SER A 29 -11.03 -1.69 7.59
C SER A 29 -10.24 -0.45 7.20
N LEU A 30 -8.92 -0.58 7.00
CA LEU A 30 -8.08 0.54 6.60
C LEU A 30 -8.36 0.98 5.17
N LEU A 31 -8.46 0.03 4.22
CA LEU A 31 -8.77 0.37 2.83
C LEU A 31 -10.18 0.97 2.70
N GLY A 32 -11.17 0.40 3.39
CA GLY A 32 -12.53 0.91 3.46
C GLY A 32 -12.55 2.37 3.90
N ARG A 33 -12.06 2.65 5.11
CA ARG A 33 -12.07 3.99 5.68
C ARG A 33 -11.21 5.00 4.91
N ALA A 34 -10.01 4.59 4.48
CA ALA A 34 -9.05 5.52 3.89
C ALA A 34 -9.28 5.81 2.41
N ILE A 35 -9.84 4.85 1.68
CA ILE A 35 -9.92 4.88 0.23
C ILE A 35 -11.36 4.80 -0.25
N LEU A 36 -12.12 3.78 0.15
CA LEU A 36 -13.46 3.53 -0.41
C LEU A 36 -14.52 4.50 0.12
N ASP A 37 -14.47 4.83 1.41
CA ASP A 37 -15.41 5.73 2.08
C ASP A 37 -14.94 7.20 2.04
N SER A 38 -13.76 7.44 1.47
CA SER A 38 -13.15 8.76 1.42
C SER A 38 -13.88 9.67 0.43
N LYS A 39 -14.38 10.81 0.91
CA LYS A 39 -14.95 11.88 0.06
C LYS A 39 -13.93 12.56 -0.86
N ARG A 40 -12.64 12.24 -0.70
CA ARG A 40 -11.53 12.85 -1.46
C ARG A 40 -10.96 11.92 -2.53
N VAL A 41 -11.24 10.62 -2.45
CA VAL A 41 -10.86 9.67 -3.48
C VAL A 41 -12.01 9.59 -4.48
N THR A 42 -11.71 9.85 -5.75
CA THR A 42 -12.74 9.90 -6.80
C THR A 42 -13.02 8.54 -7.38
N ASN A 43 -14.17 8.43 -8.04
CA ASN A 43 -14.61 7.21 -8.72
C ASN A 43 -13.62 6.81 -9.83
N GLU A 44 -13.07 7.79 -10.53
CA GLU A 44 -12.08 7.61 -11.59
C GLU A 44 -10.79 7.03 -11.02
N GLN A 45 -10.37 7.48 -9.83
CA GLN A 45 -9.21 6.91 -9.13
C GLN A 45 -9.47 5.45 -8.74
N LEU A 46 -10.65 5.13 -8.18
CA LEU A 46 -11.01 3.75 -7.84
C LEU A 46 -11.04 2.85 -9.09
N ILE A 47 -11.61 3.32 -10.19
CA ILE A 47 -11.62 2.58 -11.45
C ILE A 47 -10.19 2.41 -11.98
N ALA A 48 -9.36 3.44 -11.91
CA ALA A 48 -7.95 3.36 -12.32
C ALA A 48 -7.17 2.33 -11.48
N MET A 49 -7.38 2.27 -10.16
CA MET A 49 -6.75 1.27 -9.28
C MET A 49 -7.03 -0.15 -9.76
N SER A 50 -8.28 -0.44 -10.11
CA SER A 50 -8.69 -1.77 -10.61
C SER A 50 -8.10 -2.16 -11.98
N LYS A 51 -7.44 -1.23 -12.66
CA LYS A 51 -6.80 -1.45 -13.97
C LYS A 51 -5.28 -1.44 -13.90
N VAL A 52 -4.69 -1.18 -12.73
CA VAL A 52 -3.24 -1.22 -12.54
C VAL A 52 -2.76 -2.66 -12.74
N SER A 53 -1.73 -2.82 -13.56
CA SER A 53 -1.08 -4.10 -13.81
C SER A 53 0.11 -4.33 -12.88
N LEU A 54 0.56 -5.59 -12.78
CA LEU A 54 1.74 -5.95 -11.98
C LEU A 54 3.00 -5.22 -12.46
N ASP A 55 3.20 -5.08 -13.77
CA ASP A 55 4.38 -4.44 -14.34
C ASP A 55 4.49 -2.96 -13.97
N GLN A 56 3.36 -2.28 -13.74
CA GLN A 56 3.34 -0.89 -13.28
C GLN A 56 3.69 -0.73 -11.79
N LEU A 57 3.59 -1.80 -11.00
CA LEU A 57 3.91 -1.81 -9.58
C LEU A 57 5.27 -2.46 -9.27
N ALA A 58 5.76 -3.29 -10.19
CA ALA A 58 6.95 -4.08 -10.04
C ALA A 58 8.19 -3.21 -9.75
N THR A 59 8.80 -3.43 -8.59
CA THR A 59 10.12 -2.88 -8.27
C THR A 59 11.15 -3.49 -9.24
N ASP A 60 12.15 -2.76 -9.71
CA ASP A 60 13.14 -3.32 -10.63
C ASP A 60 13.99 -4.43 -9.95
N PRO A 61 14.49 -5.44 -10.69
CA PRO A 61 15.19 -6.58 -10.10
C PRO A 61 16.38 -6.22 -9.21
N ALA A 62 17.15 -5.18 -9.57
CA ALA A 62 18.32 -4.76 -8.80
C ALA A 62 17.89 -4.15 -7.46
N THR A 63 16.81 -3.38 -7.45
CA THR A 63 16.22 -2.83 -6.23
C THR A 63 15.60 -3.92 -5.36
N ARG A 64 14.93 -4.93 -5.94
CA ARG A 64 14.41 -6.08 -5.18
C ARG A 64 15.52 -6.81 -4.42
N GLN A 65 16.65 -7.06 -5.08
CA GLN A 65 17.78 -7.72 -4.44
C GLN A 65 18.30 -6.90 -3.25
N LYS A 66 18.52 -5.59 -3.44
CA LYS A 66 18.97 -4.69 -2.36
C LYS A 66 18.03 -4.70 -1.15
N VAL A 67 16.72 -4.79 -1.38
CA VAL A 67 15.73 -4.87 -0.30
C VAL A 67 15.89 -6.15 0.49
N LEU A 68 16.00 -7.29 -0.20
CA LEU A 68 16.16 -8.59 0.42
C LEU A 68 17.54 -8.76 1.09
N ASP A 69 18.58 -8.11 0.60
CA ASP A 69 19.89 -8.10 1.27
C ASP A 69 19.82 -7.35 2.62
N LYS A 70 19.04 -6.26 2.68
CA LYS A 70 18.87 -5.45 3.90
C LYS A 70 17.85 -6.03 4.88
N VAL A 71 16.77 -6.60 4.35
CA VAL A 71 15.67 -7.18 5.12
C VAL A 71 15.32 -8.54 4.51
N PRO A 72 16.09 -9.61 4.84
CA PRO A 72 15.94 -10.93 4.19
C PRO A 72 14.55 -11.55 4.32
N ASN A 73 13.87 -11.26 5.43
CA ASN A 73 12.51 -11.74 5.72
C ASN A 73 11.41 -10.71 5.38
N ALA A 74 11.69 -9.71 4.52
CA ALA A 74 10.74 -8.62 4.22
C ALA A 74 9.33 -9.14 3.86
N ARG A 75 9.25 -10.19 3.04
CA ARG A 75 8.00 -10.79 2.58
C ARG A 75 7.20 -11.51 3.67
N GLU A 76 7.86 -11.88 4.76
CA GLU A 76 7.24 -12.58 5.88
C GLU A 76 6.62 -11.63 6.89
N LEU A 77 7.02 -10.34 6.86
CA LEU A 77 6.59 -9.33 7.80
C LEU A 77 5.07 -9.12 7.75
N PRO A 78 4.40 -8.97 8.92
CA PRO A 78 2.97 -8.68 8.96
C PRO A 78 2.58 -7.43 8.17
N VAL A 79 3.35 -6.35 8.28
CA VAL A 79 3.10 -5.08 7.55
C VAL A 79 3.24 -5.24 6.04
N HIS A 80 4.14 -6.09 5.57
CA HIS A 80 4.27 -6.41 4.15
C HIS A 80 3.03 -7.14 3.64
N LYS A 81 2.66 -8.25 4.30
CA LYS A 81 1.47 -9.03 3.95
C LYS A 81 0.19 -8.19 4.01
N PHE A 82 0.08 -7.32 5.01
CA PHE A 82 -1.03 -6.37 5.14
C PHE A 82 -1.12 -5.42 3.93
N THR A 83 0.01 -4.83 3.53
CA THR A 83 0.08 -3.90 2.40
C THR A 83 -0.19 -4.60 1.06
N VAL A 84 0.36 -5.81 0.88
CA VAL A 84 0.09 -6.68 -0.28
C VAL A 84 -1.39 -7.01 -0.38
N ALA A 85 -2.04 -7.32 0.75
CA ALA A 85 -3.47 -7.59 0.78
C ALA A 85 -4.27 -6.35 0.30
N MET A 86 -3.96 -5.14 0.81
CA MET A 86 -4.61 -3.91 0.34
C MET A 86 -4.45 -3.69 -1.17
N LEU A 87 -3.21 -3.82 -1.70
CA LEU A 87 -2.95 -3.64 -3.14
C LEU A 87 -3.61 -4.73 -3.99
N SER A 88 -3.57 -5.98 -3.54
CA SER A 88 -4.23 -7.11 -4.22
C SER A 88 -5.73 -6.89 -4.31
N ALA A 89 -6.37 -6.40 -3.25
CA ALA A 89 -7.79 -6.07 -3.29
C ALA A 89 -8.13 -4.92 -4.25
N ALA A 90 -7.33 -3.86 -4.25
CA ALA A 90 -7.55 -2.70 -5.10
C ALA A 90 -7.37 -3.05 -6.59
N THR A 91 -6.33 -3.81 -6.92
CA THR A 91 -5.92 -4.09 -8.31
C THR A 91 -6.51 -5.38 -8.87
N GLY A 92 -6.77 -6.37 -8.02
CA GLY A 92 -7.10 -7.74 -8.44
C GLY A 92 -5.90 -8.61 -8.79
N ILE A 93 -4.67 -8.11 -8.59
CA ILE A 93 -3.46 -8.88 -8.84
C ILE A 93 -3.27 -9.93 -7.76
N ASP A 94 -2.80 -11.12 -8.15
CA ASP A 94 -2.47 -12.20 -7.23
C ASP A 94 -1.48 -11.73 -6.13
N PRO A 95 -1.80 -11.97 -4.84
CA PRO A 95 -0.98 -11.46 -3.73
C PRO A 95 0.40 -12.09 -3.66
N ARG A 96 0.60 -13.35 -4.13
CA ARG A 96 1.93 -13.97 -4.15
C ARG A 96 2.81 -13.30 -5.19
N LYS A 97 2.26 -13.06 -6.38
CA LYS A 97 2.98 -12.32 -7.45
C LYS A 97 3.32 -10.89 -7.03
N LEU A 98 2.40 -10.19 -6.34
CA LEU A 98 2.68 -8.87 -5.78
C LEU A 98 3.80 -8.91 -4.74
N SER A 99 3.75 -9.86 -3.80
CA SER A 99 4.78 -10.02 -2.77
C SER A 99 6.16 -10.30 -3.37
N GLU A 100 6.23 -11.10 -4.44
CA GLU A 100 7.48 -11.37 -5.16
C GLU A 100 8.01 -10.16 -5.95
N ALA A 101 7.11 -9.38 -6.57
CA ALA A 101 7.48 -8.24 -7.40
C ALA A 101 7.81 -6.97 -6.60
N CYS A 102 7.25 -6.83 -5.40
CA CYS A 102 7.31 -5.62 -4.58
C CYS A 102 7.73 -5.96 -3.12
N PRO A 103 8.92 -6.54 -2.90
CA PRO A 103 9.35 -6.98 -1.56
C PRO A 103 9.52 -5.83 -0.56
N ASP A 104 9.59 -4.58 -1.04
CA ASP A 104 9.72 -3.38 -0.23
C ASP A 104 8.41 -2.84 0.33
N LEU A 105 7.25 -3.37 -0.08
CA LEU A 105 5.96 -3.00 0.51
C LEU A 105 5.94 -3.21 2.03
N GLY A 106 5.51 -2.20 2.77
CA GLY A 106 5.45 -2.20 4.22
C GLY A 106 6.78 -1.86 4.90
N LEU A 107 7.81 -1.49 4.16
CA LEU A 107 9.10 -1.05 4.72
C LEU A 107 9.17 0.47 4.79
N THR A 108 9.77 0.99 5.87
CA THR A 108 9.98 2.42 6.01
C THR A 108 11.29 2.82 5.35
N GLY A 109 11.21 3.84 4.48
CA GLY A 109 12.34 4.50 3.86
C GLY A 109 12.56 4.06 2.42
N ALA A 110 13.81 4.06 1.94
CA ALA A 110 14.10 3.87 0.52
C ALA A 110 15.21 2.84 0.27
N PRO A 111 15.09 1.95 -0.72
CA PRO A 111 16.09 0.91 -1.00
C PRO A 111 17.50 1.45 -1.23
N ASN A 112 17.62 2.62 -1.85
CA ASN A 112 18.90 3.27 -2.17
C ASN A 112 19.44 4.17 -1.05
N THR A 113 18.81 4.19 0.13
CA THR A 113 19.31 4.95 1.28
C THR A 113 19.68 4.01 2.43
N PRO A 114 20.47 4.47 3.42
CA PRO A 114 20.73 3.70 4.64
C PRO A 114 19.47 3.45 5.47
N LEU A 115 18.42 4.24 5.23
CA LEU A 115 17.15 4.19 5.93
C LEU A 115 16.20 3.28 5.16
N LEU A 116 16.38 1.96 5.29
CA LEU A 116 15.37 0.96 4.90
C LEU A 116 15.22 -0.04 6.05
N TYR A 117 14.05 -0.08 6.66
CA TYR A 117 13.81 -0.96 7.82
C TYR A 117 12.33 -1.31 7.99
N ALA A 118 12.06 -2.40 8.71
CA ALA A 118 10.73 -2.75 9.17
C ALA A 118 10.35 -1.89 10.39
N ALA A 119 9.27 -1.11 10.29
CA ALA A 119 8.81 -0.28 11.40
C ALA A 119 8.45 -1.14 12.63
N LYS A 120 8.87 -0.70 13.83
CA LYS A 120 8.65 -1.45 15.08
C LYS A 120 7.31 -1.14 15.76
N THR A 121 6.77 0.06 15.58
CA THR A 121 5.53 0.47 16.25
C THR A 121 4.34 0.27 15.32
N GLU A 122 3.22 -0.21 15.84
CA GLU A 122 2.01 -0.43 15.05
C GLU A 122 1.49 0.86 14.40
N ARG A 123 1.66 2.02 15.07
CA ARG A 123 1.32 3.33 14.49
C ARG A 123 2.11 3.58 13.21
N MET A 124 3.42 3.35 13.25
CA MET A 124 4.28 3.56 12.09
C MET A 124 3.98 2.52 11.02
N GLN A 125 3.88 1.23 11.38
CA GLN A 125 3.52 0.16 10.43
C GLN A 125 2.22 0.44 9.68
N ARG A 126 1.16 0.87 10.38
CA ARG A 126 -0.11 1.25 9.74
C ARG A 126 0.08 2.39 8.75
N SER A 127 0.86 3.40 9.15
CA SER A 127 1.09 4.58 8.32
C SER A 127 1.96 4.28 7.10
N THR A 128 3.00 3.46 7.27
CA THR A 128 3.83 2.92 6.19
C THR A 128 2.99 2.11 5.21
N ALA A 129 2.16 1.18 5.69
CA ALA A 129 1.31 0.36 4.84
C ALA A 129 0.39 1.20 3.95
N LEU A 130 -0.29 2.19 4.53
CA LEU A 130 -1.15 3.07 3.72
C LEU A 130 -0.35 3.99 2.80
N HIS A 131 0.81 4.49 3.24
CA HIS A 131 1.63 5.39 2.42
C HIS A 131 2.17 4.65 1.21
N ASP A 132 2.72 3.46 1.40
CA ASP A 132 3.18 2.59 0.32
C ASP A 132 2.04 2.24 -0.64
N PHE A 133 0.87 1.86 -0.11
CA PHE A 133 -0.32 1.63 -0.93
C PHE A 133 -0.61 2.82 -1.86
N THR A 134 -0.63 4.04 -1.32
CA THR A 134 -0.93 5.24 -2.13
C THR A 134 0.21 5.62 -3.08
N ASP A 135 1.47 5.49 -2.65
CA ASP A 135 2.62 5.93 -3.44
C ASP A 135 2.94 4.96 -4.58
N TYR A 136 2.71 3.66 -4.39
CA TYR A 136 2.78 2.67 -5.47
C TYR A 136 1.74 2.95 -6.56
N LEU A 137 0.51 3.21 -6.16
CA LEU A 137 -0.57 3.57 -7.09
C LEU A 137 -0.32 4.92 -7.77
N ARG A 138 0.27 5.89 -7.07
CA ARG A 138 0.76 7.14 -7.68
C ARG A 138 1.84 6.86 -8.72
N GLY A 139 2.82 6.02 -8.38
CA GLY A 139 3.90 5.58 -9.29
C GLY A 139 3.35 4.88 -10.54
N ALA A 140 2.28 4.10 -10.39
CA ALA A 140 1.55 3.46 -11.48
C ALA A 140 0.70 4.44 -12.34
N GLY A 141 0.68 5.74 -12.00
CA GLY A 141 0.02 6.80 -12.76
C GLY A 141 -1.31 7.30 -12.20
N ILE A 142 -1.73 6.84 -11.02
CA ILE A 142 -2.96 7.33 -10.37
C ILE A 142 -2.71 8.67 -9.68
N LYS A 143 -2.91 9.75 -10.44
CA LYS A 143 -2.69 11.12 -9.96
C LYS A 143 -3.68 11.51 -8.86
N GLY A 144 -3.21 12.28 -7.88
CA GLY A 144 -4.02 12.90 -6.85
C GLY A 144 -4.36 11.99 -5.68
N LEU A 145 -3.93 10.72 -5.69
CA LEU A 145 -4.25 9.77 -4.63
C LEU A 145 -3.50 10.11 -3.34
N ASN A 146 -2.20 10.42 -3.43
CA ASN A 146 -1.42 10.88 -2.28
C ASN A 146 -2.02 12.17 -1.73
N LYS A 147 -2.39 13.13 -2.60
CA LYS A 147 -3.05 14.37 -2.16
C LYS A 147 -4.39 14.11 -1.45
N ALA A 148 -5.18 13.14 -1.91
CA ALA A 148 -6.46 12.79 -1.28
C ALA A 148 -6.28 12.25 0.14
N VAL A 149 -5.28 11.38 0.35
CA VAL A 149 -5.05 10.68 1.62
C VAL A 149 -4.16 11.48 2.58
N TRP A 150 -3.12 12.15 2.07
CA TRP A 150 -2.08 12.83 2.85
C TRP A 150 -2.12 14.35 2.73
N GLY A 151 -2.97 14.92 1.88
CA GLY A 151 -3.03 16.36 1.64
C GLY A 151 -1.94 16.90 0.71
N VAL A 152 -0.93 16.11 0.38
CA VAL A 152 0.19 16.44 -0.50
C VAL A 152 0.45 15.30 -1.47
N GLU A 153 0.76 15.62 -2.73
CA GLU A 153 0.99 14.61 -3.78
C GLU A 153 2.43 14.08 -3.79
N ASP A 154 3.40 14.92 -3.45
CA ASP A 154 4.82 14.59 -3.48
C ASP A 154 5.15 13.40 -2.57
N ARG A 155 6.00 12.51 -3.07
CA ARG A 155 6.39 11.27 -2.37
C ARG A 155 7.06 11.55 -1.03
N ILE A 156 8.00 12.50 -0.99
CA ILE A 156 8.79 12.80 0.20
C ILE A 156 7.91 13.53 1.22
N LEU A 157 7.14 14.53 0.79
CA LEU A 157 6.25 15.27 1.67
C LEU A 157 5.14 14.37 2.24
N SER A 158 4.55 13.49 1.43
CA SER A 158 3.54 12.53 1.92
C SER A 158 4.12 11.51 2.90
N ALA A 159 5.37 11.09 2.71
CA ALA A 159 6.07 10.22 3.65
C ALA A 159 6.28 10.92 5.01
N LEU A 160 6.63 12.21 5.00
CA LEU A 160 6.75 13.01 6.23
C LEU A 160 5.39 13.16 6.95
N VAL A 161 4.33 13.49 6.21
CA VAL A 161 2.97 13.58 6.75
C VAL A 161 2.52 12.23 7.35
N SER A 162 2.83 11.13 6.66
CA SER A 162 2.59 9.77 7.15
C SER A 162 3.35 9.51 8.45
N ALA A 163 4.65 9.79 8.50
CA ALA A 163 5.48 9.53 9.68
C ALA A 163 4.98 10.27 10.95
N VAL A 164 4.44 11.49 10.81
CA VAL A 164 3.84 12.23 11.93
C VAL A 164 2.37 11.85 12.21
N GLY A 165 1.74 11.07 11.33
CA GLY A 165 0.36 10.59 11.45
C GLY A 165 -0.70 11.60 11.01
N GLY A 166 -0.36 12.54 10.12
CA GLY A 166 -1.23 13.63 9.65
C GLY A 166 -2.17 13.29 8.49
N GLY A 167 -2.49 12.00 8.29
CA GLY A 167 -3.41 11.56 7.24
C GLY A 167 -4.81 12.18 7.35
N ARG A 168 -5.50 12.34 6.22
CA ARG A 168 -6.83 12.98 6.11
C ARG A 168 -7.99 11.98 6.13
N TYR A 169 -7.80 10.81 6.74
CA TYR A 169 -8.69 9.65 6.70
C TYR A 169 -8.96 9.02 8.08
#